data_AF-Q7XYH2-F1
#
_entry.id   AF-Q7XYH2-F1
#
_cell.length_a   1.000
_cell.length_b   1.000
_cell.length_c   1.000
_cell.angle_alpha   90.00
_cell.angle_beta   90.00
_cell.angle_gamma   90.00
#
_symmetry.space_group_name_H-M   'P 1'
#
loop_
_entity.id
_entity.type
_entity.pdbx_description
1 polymer ?
#
loop_
_entity_poly.entity_id
_entity_poly.type
_entity_poly.pdbx_seq_one_letter_code
_entity_poly.pdbx_strand_id
1 'polypeptide(L)' 'MAKDPVRVLVTGAAGQIGYALVPMIARGVMLGPDQPVILHMLDIAPA' A
#
# COMPACT_ATOMS: atom_id res chain seq x y z
N MET A 1 -20.48 5.37 9.67
CA MET A 1 -20.34 4.33 8.63
C MET A 1 -18.86 4.15 8.36
N ALA A 2 -18.37 2.92 8.22
CA ALA A 2 -16.99 2.71 7.77
C ALA A 2 -16.87 3.25 6.33
N LYS A 3 -15.80 4.01 6.04
CA LYS A 3 -15.55 4.52 4.68
C LYS A 3 -15.28 3.34 3.74
N ASP A 4 -15.64 3.49 2.46
CA ASP A 4 -15.27 2.51 1.45
C ASP A 4 -13.74 2.45 1.31
N PRO A 5 -13.17 1.26 1.11
CA PRO A 5 -11.72 1.11 0.98
C PRO A 5 -11.19 1.72 -0.32
N VAL A 6 -10.06 2.42 -0.23
CA VAL A 6 -9.33 2.93 -1.40
C VAL A 6 -8.34 1.87 -1.89
N ARG A 7 -8.34 1.59 -3.19
CA ARG A 7 -7.36 0.70 -3.82
C ARG A 7 -6.09 1.47 -4.14
N VAL A 8 -4.95 0.97 -3.68
CA VAL A 8 -3.64 1.60 -3.88
C VAL A 8 -2.71 0.60 -4.56
N LEU A 9 -2.19 0.96 -5.74
CA LEU A 9 -1.14 0.21 -6.43
C LEU A 9 0.24 0.70 -5.99
N VAL A 10 1.10 -0.23 -5.57
CA VAL A 10 2.52 0.01 -5.32
C VAL A 10 3.33 -0.85 -6.30
N THR A 11 4.09 -0.21 -7.18
CA THR A 11 5.02 -0.88 -8.11
C THR A 11 6.42 -0.95 -7.51
N GLY A 12 7.21 -1.97 -7.86
CA GLY A 12 8.50 -2.21 -7.19
C GLY A 12 8.31 -2.54 -5.71
N ALA A 13 7.18 -3.18 -5.37
CA ALA A 13 6.76 -3.40 -3.99
C ALA A 13 7.68 -4.37 -3.23
N ALA A 14 8.40 -5.25 -3.91
CA ALA A 14 9.39 -6.14 -3.32
C ALA A 14 10.78 -5.47 -3.16
N GLY A 15 10.96 -4.25 -3.68
CA GLY A 15 12.17 -3.46 -3.48
C GLY A 15 12.26 -2.82 -2.09
N GLN A 16 13.43 -2.24 -1.76
CA GLN A 16 13.69 -1.63 -0.45
C GLN A 16 12.72 -0.49 -0.10
N ILE A 17 12.38 0.35 -1.09
CA ILE A 17 11.40 1.42 -0.90
C ILE A 17 10.01 0.83 -0.66
N GLY A 18 9.61 -0.16 -1.46
CA GLY A 18 8.35 -0.87 -1.28
C GLY A 18 8.20 -1.39 0.14
N TYR A 19 9.19 -2.15 0.63
CA TYR A 19 9.24 -2.71 1.97
C TYR A 19 9.05 -1.66 3.09
N ALA A 20 9.69 -0.50 2.96
CA ALA A 20 9.53 0.60 3.93
C ALA A 20 8.20 1.35 3.77
N LEU A 21 7.66 1.44 2.55
CA LEU A 21 6.50 2.26 2.22
C LEU A 21 5.16 1.58 2.52
N VAL A 22 4.98 0.30 2.15
CA VAL A 22 3.67 -0.37 2.31
C VAL A 22 3.14 -0.38 3.75
N PRO A 23 3.95 -0.57 4.81
CA PRO A 23 3.48 -0.48 6.19
C PRO A 23 2.98 0.92 6.55
N MET A 24 3.59 1.98 6.01
CA MET A 24 3.12 3.36 6.25
C MET A 24 1.75 3.60 5.62
N ILE A 25 1.52 3.09 4.42
CA ILE A 25 0.22 3.18 3.75
C ILE A 25 -0.83 2.38 4.55
N ALA A 26 -0.52 1.15 4.95
CA ALA A 26 -1.41 0.30 5.74
C ALA A 26 -1.74 0.89 7.13
N ARG A 27 -0.80 1.64 7.73
CA ARG A 27 -1.00 2.39 8.99
C ARG A 27 -1.87 3.65 8.82
N GLY A 28 -2.22 4.02 7.59
CA GLY A 28 -3.01 5.22 7.31
C GLY A 28 -2.19 6.52 7.26
N VAL A 29 -0.85 6.44 7.19
CA VAL A 29 0.00 7.65 7.12
C VAL A 29 -0.26 8.45 5.84
N MET A 30 -0.63 7.78 4.75
CA MET A 30 -0.86 8.40 3.44
C MET A 30 -2.25 9.05 3.29
N LEU A 31 -3.30 8.38 3.77
CA LEU A 31 -4.70 8.78 3.52
C LEU A 31 -5.50 9.09 4.80
N GLY A 32 -4.82 9.06 5.97
CA GLY A 32 -5.42 9.22 7.28
C GLY A 32 -5.74 7.89 7.97
N PRO A 33 -5.77 7.86 9.31
CA PRO A 33 -5.94 6.63 10.10
C PRO A 33 -7.32 5.97 9.94
N ASP A 34 -8.34 6.73 9.54
CA ASP A 34 -9.72 6.24 9.38
C ASP A 34 -10.06 5.81 7.95
N GLN A 35 -9.09 5.83 7.02
CA GLN A 35 -9.29 5.43 5.63
C GLN A 35 -8.81 4.00 5.42
N PRO A 36 -9.71 3.00 5.29
CA PRO A 36 -9.32 1.65 4.93
C PRO A 36 -8.72 1.62 3.52
N VAL A 37 -7.75 0.73 3.32
CA VAL A 37 -7.03 0.58 2.06
C VAL A 37 -6.95 -0.89 1.65
N ILE A 38 -6.96 -1.13 0.33
CA ILE A 38 -6.60 -2.41 -0.28
C ILE A 38 -5.31 -2.19 -1.06
N LEU A 39 -4.24 -2.86 -0.64
CA LEU A 39 -2.94 -2.77 -1.31
C LEU A 39 -2.86 -3.77 -2.45
N HIS A 40 -2.59 -3.26 -3.65
CA HIS A 40 -2.17 -4.04 -4.80
C HIS A 40 -0.66 -3.86 -4.94
N MET A 41 0.09 -4.94 -4.78
CA MET A 41 1.55 -4.91 -4.83
C MET A 41 2.01 -5.57 -6.12
N LEU A 42 2.73 -4.82 -6.94
CA LEU A 42 3.27 -5.27 -8.22
C LEU A 42 4.79 -5.21 -8.17
N ASP A 43 5.42 -6.30 -8.58
CA ASP A 43 6.84 -6.34 -8.92
C ASP A 43 7.03 -7.20 -10.17
N ILE A 44 8.24 -7.19 -10.72
CA ILE A 44 8.60 -8.08 -11.81
C ILE A 44 8.80 -9.51 -11.30
N ALA A 45 8.65 -10.48 -12.19
CA ALA A 45 9.11 -11.84 -11.89
C ALA A 45 10.64 -11.81 -11.66
N PRO A 46 11.17 -12.64 -10.73
CA PRO A 46 12.61 -12.85 -10.62
C PRO A 46 13.20 -13.28 -11.97
N ALA A 47 14.42 -12.83 -12.25
CA ALA A 47 15.18 -13.28 -13.41
C ALA A 47 15.62 -14.75 -13.27
#